data_AF-A0A7C4IJZ0-F1
#
_entry.id   AF-A0A7C4IJZ0-F1
#
_cell.length_a   1.000
_cell.length_b   1.000
_cell.length_c   1.000
_cell.angle_alpha   90.00
_cell.angle_beta   90.00
_cell.angle_gamma   90.00
#
_symmetry.space_group_name_H-M   'P 1'
#
loop_
_entity.id
_entity.type
_entity.pdbx_description
1 polymer ?
#
loop_
_entity_poly.entity_id
_entity_poly.type
_entity_poly.pdbx_seq_one_letter_code
_entity_poly.pdbx_strand_id
1 'polypeptide(L)'
;MALTFSRRPLAWHVSALAVIVLFMACGCGDRGPAVPDSSTPTGAVASLMRAIDLRDEQMVINCYASTADPAYPRAMARVLAANKALEKATAAKLGRDAAKLLAAAGGPNWQVFLQYEGAVEKIEGDTATLTCPDGAVVHLVREQGQWKILRSDAASGDADMARARAVLERFADAIESVAAQVQAGQLKDIKLLRARLRAGLEEALSEPPPPATRVTF
;
A
#
# COMPACT_ATOMS: atom_id res chain seq x y z
N MET A 1 -51.71 49.00 -18.82
CA MET A 1 -52.74 47.96 -18.58
C MET A 1 -52.10 46.89 -17.71
N ALA A 2 -52.15 46.95 -16.38
CA ALA A 2 -53.30 46.92 -15.46
C ALA A 2 -53.94 45.52 -15.36
N LEU A 3 -53.71 44.89 -14.19
CA LEU A 3 -54.64 44.03 -13.43
C LEU A 3 -54.90 42.63 -14.04
N THR A 4 -55.06 41.52 -13.32
CA THR A 4 -55.51 41.34 -11.93
C THR A 4 -55.22 39.91 -11.46
N PHE A 5 -54.88 39.79 -10.19
CA PHE A 5 -54.92 38.57 -9.37
C PHE A 5 -56.32 37.94 -9.33
N SER A 6 -56.41 36.61 -9.25
CA SER A 6 -57.56 35.92 -8.64
C SER A 6 -57.06 34.72 -7.84
N ARG A 7 -57.43 34.71 -6.56
CA ARG A 7 -57.15 33.70 -5.54
C ARG A 7 -58.39 32.83 -5.29
N ARG A 8 -58.12 31.65 -4.70
CA ARG A 8 -58.95 30.80 -3.79
C ARG A 8 -59.79 29.70 -4.47
N PRO A 9 -60.28 28.67 -3.73
CA PRO A 9 -60.10 28.25 -2.31
C PRO A 9 -59.58 26.78 -2.17
N LEU A 10 -58.94 26.34 -1.08
CA LEU A 10 -59.40 25.91 0.27
C LEU A 10 -60.07 24.51 0.36
N ALA A 11 -59.74 23.80 1.45
CA ALA A 11 -60.27 22.53 2.01
C ALA A 11 -59.62 21.22 1.50
N TRP A 12 -58.74 20.59 2.28
CA TRP A 12 -59.02 19.60 3.36
C TRP A 12 -59.61 18.28 2.86
N HIS A 13 -58.76 17.27 2.64
CA HIS A 13 -59.10 15.88 2.94
C HIS A 13 -57.89 15.15 3.52
N VAL A 14 -58.02 14.85 4.82
CA VAL A 14 -57.30 13.81 5.54
C VAL A 14 -57.62 12.48 4.86
N SER A 15 -56.60 11.72 4.45
CA SER A 15 -56.67 10.27 4.32
C SER A 15 -55.27 9.70 4.43
N ALA A 16 -55.02 9.08 5.59
CA ALA A 16 -53.89 8.22 5.84
C ALA A 16 -53.92 7.04 4.86
N LEU A 17 -52.85 6.90 4.06
CA LEU A 17 -52.46 5.62 3.50
C LEU A 17 -51.01 5.39 3.90
N ALA A 18 -50.83 4.50 4.87
CA ALA A 18 -49.56 3.90 5.21
C ALA A 18 -49.07 3.10 3.99
N VAL A 19 -48.33 3.77 3.10
CA VAL A 19 -47.53 3.07 2.09
C VAL A 19 -46.31 2.54 2.83
N ILE A 20 -46.34 1.25 3.12
CA ILE A 20 -45.18 0.44 3.47
C ILE A 20 -44.22 0.56 2.28
N VAL A 21 -43.35 1.57 2.34
CA VAL A 21 -42.16 1.61 1.49
C VAL A 21 -41.19 0.64 2.14
N LEU A 22 -41.35 -0.64 1.80
CA LEU A 22 -40.31 -1.64 1.94
C LEU A 22 -39.19 -1.22 0.97
N PHE A 23 -38.39 -0.23 1.37
CA PHE A 23 -37.12 0.02 0.72
C PHE A 23 -36.32 -1.25 0.91
N MET A 24 -36.24 -2.05 -0.16
CA MET A 24 -35.10 -2.91 -0.42
C MET A 24 -33.87 -2.00 -0.38
N ALA A 25 -33.36 -1.77 0.83
CA ALA A 25 -31.95 -1.56 1.05
C ALA A 25 -31.30 -2.87 0.62
N CYS A 26 -31.10 -3.05 -0.69
CA CYS A 26 -30.03 -3.88 -1.20
C CYS A 26 -28.81 -3.40 -0.44
N GLY A 27 -28.40 -4.20 0.54
CA GLY A 27 -27.25 -3.92 1.36
C GLY A 27 -26.05 -3.81 0.42
N CYS A 28 -25.70 -2.59 0.06
CA CYS A 28 -24.32 -2.18 0.09
C CYS A 28 -23.89 -2.39 1.54
N GLY A 29 -23.63 -3.64 1.90
CA GLY A 29 -22.96 -3.98 3.13
C GLY A 29 -21.68 -3.19 3.04
N ASP A 30 -21.59 -2.13 3.85
CA ASP A 30 -20.34 -1.47 4.16
C ASP A 30 -19.42 -2.60 4.56
N ARG A 31 -18.59 -3.06 3.62
CA ARG A 31 -17.41 -3.85 3.92
C ARG A 31 -16.54 -2.86 4.65
N GLY A 32 -16.83 -2.67 5.93
CA GLY A 32 -15.99 -1.95 6.86
C GLY A 32 -14.56 -2.41 6.65
N PRO A 33 -13.57 -1.55 6.91
CA PRO A 33 -12.18 -1.82 6.57
C PRO A 33 -11.83 -3.24 7.01
N ALA A 34 -11.72 -4.17 6.03
CA ALA A 34 -11.57 -5.58 6.35
C ALA A 34 -10.40 -5.73 7.33
N VAL A 35 -10.71 -6.31 8.48
CA VAL A 35 -9.77 -6.45 9.58
C VAL A 35 -8.59 -7.29 9.07
N PRO A 36 -7.34 -6.91 9.35
CA PRO A 36 -6.19 -7.73 9.00
C PRO A 36 -6.36 -9.15 9.55
N ASP A 37 -6.40 -10.15 8.68
CA ASP A 37 -6.49 -11.55 9.08
C ASP A 37 -5.10 -12.15 9.09
N SER A 38 -4.47 -12.25 10.26
CA SER A 38 -3.19 -12.94 10.42
C SER A 38 -3.35 -14.34 11.03
N SER A 39 -4.54 -14.93 10.99
CA SER A 39 -4.82 -16.25 11.57
C SER A 39 -4.40 -17.41 10.66
N THR A 40 -4.21 -17.14 9.37
CA THR A 40 -3.71 -18.07 8.34
C THR A 40 -2.45 -17.52 7.67
N PRO A 41 -1.58 -18.37 7.07
CA PRO A 41 -0.41 -17.89 6.34
C PRO A 41 -0.77 -16.97 5.17
N THR A 42 -1.70 -17.38 4.29
CA THR A 42 -2.19 -16.51 3.21
C THR A 42 -2.81 -15.22 3.72
N GLY A 43 -3.58 -15.28 4.82
CA GLY A 43 -4.13 -14.09 5.45
C GLY A 43 -3.06 -13.09 5.88
N ALA A 44 -1.96 -13.56 6.48
CA ALA A 44 -0.86 -12.69 6.90
C ALA A 44 -0.19 -11.99 5.72
N VAL A 45 0.01 -12.68 4.59
CA VAL A 45 0.50 -12.05 3.36
C VAL A 45 -0.52 -11.04 2.83
N ALA A 46 -1.80 -11.40 2.75
CA ALA A 46 -2.86 -10.48 2.35
C ALA A 46 -2.93 -9.23 3.24
N SER A 47 -2.63 -9.38 4.54
CA SER A 47 -2.54 -8.27 5.49
C SER A 47 -1.35 -7.35 5.18
N LEU A 48 -0.14 -7.89 4.95
CA LEU A 48 1.01 -7.06 4.52
C LEU A 48 0.68 -6.30 3.23
N MET A 49 0.12 -7.02 2.27
CA MET A 49 -0.28 -6.49 0.98
C MET A 49 -1.24 -5.29 1.12
N ARG A 50 -2.28 -5.46 1.95
CA ARG A 50 -3.19 -4.37 2.31
C ARG A 50 -2.48 -3.20 3.00
N ALA A 51 -1.52 -3.48 3.88
CA ALA A 51 -0.74 -2.44 4.55
C ALA A 51 0.06 -1.60 3.54
N ILE A 52 0.63 -2.23 2.52
CA ILE A 52 1.33 -1.55 1.42
C ILE A 52 0.34 -0.70 0.60
N ASP A 53 -0.82 -1.24 0.24
CA ASP A 53 -1.90 -0.52 -0.48
C ASP A 53 -2.32 0.75 0.25
N LEU A 54 -2.58 0.62 1.56
CA LEU A 54 -2.97 1.72 2.42
C LEU A 54 -1.80 2.65 2.77
N ARG A 55 -0.56 2.27 2.41
CA ARG A 55 0.69 2.91 2.83
C ARG A 55 0.72 3.12 4.35
N ASP A 56 0.29 2.09 5.08
CA ASP A 56 0.29 2.03 6.54
C ASP A 56 1.62 1.45 7.01
N GLU A 57 2.54 2.36 7.31
CA GLU A 57 3.91 2.08 7.75
C GLU A 57 3.96 1.13 8.95
N GLN A 58 3.12 1.38 9.96
CA GLN A 58 3.12 0.60 11.19
C GLN A 58 2.57 -0.80 10.92
N MET A 59 1.52 -0.91 10.11
CA MET A 59 0.96 -2.19 9.75
C MET A 59 1.94 -3.02 8.91
N VAL A 60 2.71 -2.41 8.00
CA VAL A 60 3.79 -3.09 7.28
C VAL A 60 4.81 -3.67 8.26
N ILE A 61 5.31 -2.86 9.20
CA ILE A 61 6.27 -3.32 10.21
C ILE A 61 5.70 -4.48 11.03
N ASN A 62 4.42 -4.39 11.44
CA ASN A 62 3.76 -5.40 12.25
C ASN A 62 3.49 -6.72 11.50
N CYS A 63 3.61 -6.76 10.18
CA CYS A 63 3.45 -8.00 9.41
C CYS A 63 4.70 -8.88 9.39
N TYR A 64 5.86 -8.35 9.78
CA TYR A 64 7.11 -9.11 9.84
C TYR A 64 7.34 -9.70 11.23
N ALA A 65 8.01 -10.85 11.25
CA ALA A 65 8.39 -11.52 12.49
C ALA A 65 9.43 -10.70 13.27
N SER A 66 9.40 -10.81 14.59
CA SER A 66 10.36 -10.13 15.48
C SER A 66 11.81 -10.58 15.26
N THR A 67 12.00 -11.81 14.76
CA THR A 67 13.29 -12.40 14.41
C THR A 67 13.81 -11.99 13.03
N ALA A 68 13.01 -11.32 12.20
CA ALA A 68 13.48 -10.74 10.94
C ALA A 68 14.36 -9.51 11.21
N ASP A 69 15.24 -9.14 10.26
CA ASP A 69 15.98 -7.86 10.35
C ASP A 69 14.97 -6.71 10.48
N PRO A 70 14.90 -6.01 11.64
CA PRO A 70 13.91 -4.97 11.86
C PRO A 70 14.16 -3.72 11.01
N ALA A 71 15.35 -3.56 10.45
CA ALA A 71 15.70 -2.42 9.61
C ALA A 71 15.07 -2.53 8.21
N TYR A 72 14.87 -3.75 7.71
CA TYR A 72 14.26 -3.95 6.40
C TYR A 72 12.80 -3.47 6.30
N PRO A 73 11.85 -3.91 7.16
CA PRO A 73 10.46 -3.46 7.05
C PRO A 73 10.31 -1.96 7.33
N ARG A 74 11.24 -1.37 8.10
CA ARG A 74 11.32 0.09 8.28
C ARG A 74 11.75 0.81 7.01
N ALA A 75 12.75 0.29 6.28
CA ALA A 75 13.14 0.83 4.98
C ALA A 75 11.99 0.76 3.97
N MET A 76 11.24 -0.36 3.94
CA MET A 76 10.03 -0.50 3.14
C MET A 76 8.97 0.54 3.53
N ALA A 77 8.68 0.67 4.82
CA ALA A 77 7.74 1.65 5.34
C ALA A 77 8.12 3.09 4.92
N ARG A 78 9.42 3.44 4.98
CA ARG A 78 9.92 4.74 4.53
C ARG A 78 9.64 5.00 3.04
N VAL A 79 9.81 4.00 2.17
CA VAL A 79 9.45 4.13 0.74
C VAL A 79 7.96 4.44 0.57
N LEU A 80 7.08 3.80 1.35
CA LEU A 80 5.64 4.06 1.30
C LEU A 80 5.29 5.46 1.79
N ALA A 81 5.93 5.90 2.88
CA ALA A 81 5.81 7.25 3.42
C ALA A 81 6.24 8.31 2.38
N ALA A 82 7.40 8.10 1.75
CA ALA A 82 7.93 8.96 0.70
C ALA A 82 6.98 9.05 -0.49
N ASN A 83 6.43 7.93 -0.96
CA ASN A 83 5.43 7.91 -2.03
C ASN A 83 4.17 8.69 -1.67
N LYS A 84 3.67 8.56 -0.43
CA LYS A 84 2.53 9.32 0.08
C LYS A 84 2.83 10.82 0.12
N ALA A 85 4.03 11.21 0.53
CA ALA A 85 4.46 12.60 0.52
C ALA A 85 4.55 13.17 -0.91
N LEU A 86 5.11 12.40 -1.85
CA LEU A 86 5.20 12.77 -3.26
C LEU A 86 3.82 12.91 -3.91
N GLU A 87 2.90 11.98 -3.66
CA GLU A 87 1.53 12.07 -4.16
C GLU A 87 0.83 13.32 -3.65
N LYS A 88 0.95 13.62 -2.34
CA LYS A 88 0.40 14.84 -1.73
C LYS A 88 1.00 16.10 -2.36
N ALA A 89 2.32 16.15 -2.54
CA ALA A 89 3.00 17.27 -3.19
C ALA A 89 2.53 17.46 -4.64
N THR A 90 2.41 16.37 -5.38
CA THR A 90 1.94 16.35 -6.78
C THR A 90 0.51 16.83 -6.87
N ALA A 91 -0.39 16.34 -6.00
CA ALA A 91 -1.78 16.77 -5.97
C ALA A 91 -1.91 18.27 -5.68
N ALA A 92 -1.07 18.79 -4.79
CA ALA A 92 -1.08 20.19 -4.40
C ALA A 92 -0.50 21.13 -5.48
N LYS A 93 0.48 20.68 -6.26
CA LYS A 93 1.23 21.54 -7.21
C LYS A 93 0.82 21.34 -8.66
N LEU A 94 0.50 20.11 -9.05
CA LEU A 94 0.21 19.69 -10.42
C LEU A 94 -1.24 19.21 -10.60
N GLY A 95 -2.03 19.12 -9.52
CA GLY A 95 -3.43 18.71 -9.53
C GLY A 95 -3.64 17.22 -9.27
N ARG A 96 -4.88 16.87 -8.91
CA ARG A 96 -5.27 15.49 -8.51
C ARG A 96 -5.09 14.47 -9.64
N ASP A 97 -5.30 14.85 -10.89
CA ASP A 97 -5.15 13.92 -12.01
C ASP A 97 -3.69 13.54 -12.24
N ALA A 98 -2.76 14.47 -12.07
CA ALA A 98 -1.32 14.17 -12.11
C ALA A 98 -0.92 13.21 -10.98
N ALA A 99 -1.46 13.40 -9.77
CA ALA A 99 -1.22 12.51 -8.64
C ALA A 99 -1.76 11.09 -8.89
N LYS A 100 -2.96 10.95 -9.48
CA LYS A 100 -3.52 9.64 -9.86
C LYS A 100 -2.67 8.94 -10.93
N LEU A 101 -2.24 9.67 -11.95
CA LEU A 101 -1.36 9.14 -13.01
C LEU A 101 0.00 8.71 -12.45
N LEU A 102 0.47 9.35 -11.39
CA LEU A 102 1.68 8.94 -10.69
C LEU A 102 1.44 7.65 -9.89
N ALA A 103 0.38 7.59 -9.09
CA ALA A 103 0.02 6.40 -8.32
C ALA A 103 -0.17 5.16 -9.20
N ALA A 104 -0.77 5.33 -10.38
CA ALA A 104 -0.94 4.25 -11.36
C ALA A 104 0.37 3.78 -12.02
N ALA A 105 1.42 4.62 -12.02
CA ALA A 105 2.68 4.32 -12.68
C ALA A 105 3.79 3.86 -11.71
N GLY A 106 3.67 4.16 -10.42
CA GLY A 106 4.72 3.93 -9.42
C GLY A 106 4.34 2.97 -8.28
N GLY A 107 3.12 2.44 -8.27
CA GLY A 107 2.75 1.40 -7.31
C GLY A 107 3.45 0.07 -7.63
N PRO A 108 3.79 -0.75 -6.62
CA PRO A 108 4.12 -2.16 -6.88
C PRO A 108 3.01 -2.76 -7.74
N ASN A 109 3.37 -3.56 -8.74
CA ASN A 109 2.38 -4.15 -9.64
C ASN A 109 1.44 -5.02 -8.81
N TRP A 110 0.22 -4.53 -8.55
CA TRP A 110 -0.78 -5.24 -7.76
C TRP A 110 -1.18 -6.58 -8.38
N GLN A 111 -0.79 -6.88 -9.62
CA GLN A 111 -0.94 -8.21 -10.21
C GLN A 111 -0.07 -9.28 -9.53
N VAL A 112 1.02 -8.89 -8.84
CA VAL A 112 1.79 -9.81 -7.97
C VAL A 112 0.90 -10.39 -6.86
N PHE A 113 -0.22 -9.73 -6.54
CA PHE A 113 -1.11 -10.09 -5.44
C PHE A 113 -2.05 -11.22 -5.84
N LEU A 114 -2.50 -11.21 -7.10
CA LEU A 114 -3.27 -12.31 -7.69
C LEU A 114 -2.46 -13.61 -7.71
N GLN A 115 -1.13 -13.55 -7.61
CA GLN A 115 -0.30 -14.74 -7.54
C GLN A 115 -0.48 -15.49 -6.21
N TYR A 116 -0.88 -14.83 -5.11
CA TYR A 116 -1.07 -15.50 -3.83
C TYR A 116 -2.41 -16.23 -3.70
N GLU A 117 -3.43 -15.87 -4.48
CA GLU A 117 -4.72 -16.58 -4.49
C GLU A 117 -4.60 -18.04 -4.99
N GLY A 118 -3.48 -18.36 -5.64
CA GLY A 118 -3.11 -19.73 -6.06
C GLY A 118 -1.89 -20.30 -5.34
N ALA A 119 -1.43 -19.69 -4.24
CA ALA A 119 -0.26 -20.18 -3.53
C ALA A 119 -0.56 -21.53 -2.84
N VAL A 120 0.40 -22.45 -2.91
CA VAL A 120 0.35 -23.72 -2.17
C VAL A 120 0.91 -23.48 -0.77
N GLU A 121 0.09 -23.71 0.25
CA GLU A 121 0.51 -23.62 1.65
C GLU A 121 1.09 -24.95 2.15
N LYS A 122 2.26 -24.89 2.78
CA LYS A 122 2.83 -25.98 3.57
C LYS A 122 3.06 -25.50 4.99
N ILE A 123 2.32 -26.07 5.95
CA ILE A 123 2.38 -25.69 7.38
C ILE A 123 3.06 -26.82 8.17
N GLU A 124 4.08 -26.47 8.96
CA GLU A 124 4.87 -27.40 9.78
C GLU A 124 4.96 -26.85 11.21
N GLY A 125 3.93 -27.10 12.02
CA GLY A 125 3.86 -26.55 13.39
C GLY A 125 3.70 -25.04 13.38
N ASP A 126 4.69 -24.32 13.92
CA ASP A 126 4.71 -22.86 14.01
C ASP A 126 5.43 -22.19 12.82
N THR A 127 5.80 -22.95 11.79
CA THR A 127 6.33 -22.40 10.53
C THR A 127 5.40 -22.72 9.38
N ALA A 128 5.43 -21.86 8.36
CA ALA A 128 4.71 -22.08 7.11
C ALA A 128 5.55 -21.62 5.92
N THR A 129 5.33 -22.25 4.78
CA THR A 129 5.90 -21.86 3.49
C THR A 129 4.76 -21.71 2.50
N LEU A 130 4.71 -20.58 1.82
CA LEU A 130 3.80 -20.30 0.72
C LEU A 130 4.60 -20.35 -0.58
N THR A 131 4.20 -21.22 -1.50
CA THR A 131 4.80 -21.28 -2.84
C THR A 131 3.81 -20.73 -3.85
N CYS A 132 4.14 -19.60 -4.45
CA CYS A 132 3.32 -18.94 -5.47
C CYS A 132 3.39 -19.69 -6.81
N PRO A 133 2.41 -19.51 -7.71
CA PRO A 133 2.41 -20.14 -9.04
C PRO A 133 3.62 -19.81 -9.92
N ASP A 134 4.29 -18.68 -9.69
CA ASP A 134 5.52 -18.28 -10.38
C ASP A 134 6.80 -18.83 -9.74
N GLY A 135 6.66 -19.63 -8.67
CA GLY A 135 7.75 -20.22 -7.92
C GLY A 135 8.31 -19.34 -6.81
N ALA A 136 7.79 -18.11 -6.62
CA ALA A 136 8.19 -17.29 -5.48
C ALA A 136 7.81 -17.97 -4.17
N VAL A 137 8.72 -17.96 -3.20
CA VAL A 137 8.54 -18.60 -1.89
C VAL A 137 8.50 -17.54 -0.80
N VAL A 138 7.49 -17.60 0.07
CA VAL A 138 7.39 -16.78 1.28
C VAL A 138 7.40 -17.69 2.49
N HIS A 139 8.33 -17.43 3.41
CA HIS A 139 8.38 -18.12 4.69
C HIS A 139 7.66 -17.30 5.75
N LEU A 140 6.97 -18.01 6.65
CA LEU A 140 6.24 -17.41 7.75
C LEU A 140 6.51 -18.18 9.04
N VAL A 141 6.41 -17.47 10.15
CA VAL A 141 6.45 -18.03 11.50
C VAL A 141 5.23 -17.54 12.28
N ARG A 142 4.71 -18.38 13.16
CA ARG A 142 3.64 -18.00 14.07
C ARG A 142 4.24 -17.38 15.34
N GLU A 143 3.95 -16.11 15.56
CA GLU A 143 4.34 -15.36 16.76
C GLU A 143 3.08 -14.85 17.46
N GLN A 144 2.93 -15.16 18.75
CA GLN A 144 1.78 -14.72 19.57
C GLN A 144 0.41 -15.07 18.94
N GLY A 145 0.32 -16.25 18.31
CA GLY A 145 -0.90 -16.71 17.65
C GLY A 145 -1.20 -16.06 16.29
N GLN A 146 -0.29 -15.23 15.78
CA GLN A 146 -0.41 -14.58 14.46
C GLN A 146 0.70 -15.07 13.53
N TRP A 147 0.36 -15.35 12.27
CA TRP A 147 1.36 -15.57 11.24
C TRP A 147 2.04 -14.26 10.86
N LYS A 148 3.37 -14.30 10.79
CA LYS A 148 4.24 -13.18 10.45
C LYS A 148 5.21 -13.60 9.37
N ILE A 149 5.58 -12.67 8.50
CA ILE A 149 6.49 -12.93 7.39
C ILE A 149 7.92 -13.01 7.93
N LEU A 150 8.55 -14.15 7.68
CA LEU A 150 9.96 -14.38 7.90
C LEU A 150 10.67 -14.04 6.59
N ARG A 151 11.34 -12.88 6.53
CA ARG A 151 12.06 -12.47 5.32
C ARG A 151 13.48 -13.03 5.22
N SER A 152 13.96 -13.70 6.27
CA SER A 152 15.18 -14.50 6.18
C SER A 152 14.79 -15.86 5.62
N ASP A 153 14.82 -16.00 4.29
CA ASP A 153 15.18 -17.29 3.75
C ASP A 153 16.62 -17.55 4.18
N ALA A 154 16.90 -18.70 4.79
CA ALA A 154 18.26 -19.08 5.13
C ALA A 154 19.19 -19.14 3.88
N ALA A 155 18.62 -19.07 2.68
CA ALA A 155 19.30 -18.99 1.41
C ALA A 155 19.82 -17.58 1.06
N SER A 156 19.13 -16.51 1.43
CA SER A 156 19.64 -15.14 1.27
C SER A 156 20.48 -14.80 2.50
N GLY A 157 21.80 -14.81 2.35
CA GLY A 157 22.69 -14.43 3.44
C GLY A 157 22.49 -12.97 3.88
N ASP A 158 23.00 -12.60 5.06
CA ASP A 158 22.91 -11.24 5.62
C ASP A 158 23.34 -10.13 4.63
N ALA A 159 24.29 -10.44 3.74
CA ALA A 159 24.75 -9.52 2.71
C ALA A 159 23.66 -9.14 1.70
N ASP A 160 22.80 -10.08 1.30
CA ASP A 160 21.70 -9.82 0.36
C ASP A 160 20.60 -8.99 1.03
N MET A 161 20.34 -9.25 2.31
CA MET A 161 19.41 -8.45 3.11
C MET A 161 19.90 -7.01 3.32
N ALA A 162 21.17 -6.83 3.65
CA ALA A 162 21.79 -5.51 3.76
C ALA A 162 21.75 -4.76 2.43
N ARG A 163 22.01 -5.45 1.31
CA ARG A 163 21.88 -4.89 -0.03
C ARG A 163 20.45 -4.47 -0.35
N ALA A 164 19.47 -5.34 -0.10
CA ALA A 164 18.07 -5.04 -0.33
C ALA A 164 17.60 -3.83 0.49
N ARG A 165 18.02 -3.74 1.76
CA ARG A 165 17.75 -2.59 2.63
C ARG A 165 18.36 -1.30 2.06
N ALA A 166 19.64 -1.31 1.70
CA ALA A 166 20.32 -0.15 1.14
C ALA A 166 19.64 0.36 -0.14
N VAL A 167 19.17 -0.56 -1.00
CA VAL A 167 18.40 -0.20 -2.20
C VAL A 167 17.08 0.50 -1.83
N LEU A 168 16.33 -0.02 -0.85
CA LEU A 168 15.09 0.62 -0.39
C LEU A 168 15.33 2.00 0.22
N GLU A 169 16.39 2.16 1.02
CA GLU A 169 16.76 3.44 1.61
C GLU A 169 17.06 4.48 0.54
N ARG A 170 17.90 4.14 -0.46
CA ARG A 170 18.18 5.02 -1.59
C ARG A 170 16.95 5.33 -2.43
N PHE A 171 16.05 4.36 -2.58
CA PHE A 171 14.80 4.60 -3.29
C PHE A 171 13.90 5.58 -2.53
N ALA A 172 13.81 5.47 -1.21
CA ALA A 172 13.11 6.46 -0.39
C ALA A 172 13.73 7.85 -0.53
N ASP A 173 15.06 7.96 -0.45
CA ASP A 173 15.79 9.23 -0.62
C ASP A 173 15.48 9.88 -1.98
N ALA A 174 15.49 9.09 -3.05
CA ALA A 174 15.16 9.56 -4.40
C ALA A 174 13.73 10.10 -4.49
N ILE A 175 12.76 9.38 -3.92
CA ILE A 175 11.34 9.79 -3.91
C ILE A 175 11.14 11.06 -3.07
N GLU A 176 11.76 11.13 -1.89
CA GLU A 176 11.73 12.30 -1.00
C GLU A 176 12.33 13.54 -1.68
N SER A 177 13.46 13.38 -2.36
CA SER A 177 14.11 14.44 -3.15
C SER A 177 13.19 14.94 -4.26
N VAL A 178 12.53 14.04 -5.01
CA VAL A 178 11.56 14.45 -6.03
C VAL A 178 10.36 15.17 -5.40
N ALA A 179 9.84 14.67 -4.28
CA ALA A 179 8.74 15.31 -3.57
C ALA A 179 9.10 16.76 -3.17
N ALA A 180 10.31 16.98 -2.65
CA ALA A 180 10.81 18.31 -2.32
C ALA A 180 10.90 19.22 -3.56
N GLN A 181 11.39 18.70 -4.69
CA GLN A 181 11.47 19.47 -5.96
C GLN A 181 10.07 19.84 -6.50
N VAL A 182 9.07 18.96 -6.39
CA VAL A 182 7.67 19.27 -6.72
C VAL A 182 7.15 20.37 -5.79
N GLN A 183 7.36 20.25 -4.48
CA GLN A 183 6.93 21.25 -3.49
C GLN A 183 7.55 22.63 -3.76
N ALA A 184 8.82 22.65 -4.17
CA ALA A 184 9.55 23.85 -4.58
C ALA A 184 9.10 24.41 -5.95
N GLY A 185 8.22 23.72 -6.69
CA GLY A 185 7.76 24.15 -8.01
C GLY A 185 8.80 23.99 -9.13
N GLN A 186 9.86 23.23 -8.89
CA GLN A 186 10.92 22.96 -9.87
C GLN A 186 10.44 21.97 -10.93
N LEU A 187 9.59 21.03 -10.55
CA LEU A 187 8.97 20.05 -11.45
C LEU A 187 7.56 20.50 -11.80
N LYS A 188 7.39 21.05 -13.01
CA LYS A 188 6.18 21.77 -13.44
C LYS A 188 5.12 20.90 -14.12
N ASP A 189 5.45 19.67 -14.46
CA ASP A 189 4.53 18.72 -15.10
C ASP A 189 4.89 17.27 -14.76
N ILE A 190 3.96 16.37 -15.08
CA ILE A 190 4.08 14.94 -14.79
C ILE A 190 5.18 14.24 -15.59
N LYS A 191 5.56 14.76 -16.76
CA LYS A 191 6.60 14.18 -17.61
C LYS A 191 7.98 14.40 -16.97
N LEU A 192 8.25 15.62 -16.53
CA LEU A 192 9.48 15.97 -15.80
C LEU A 192 9.58 15.20 -14.47
N LEU A 193 8.48 15.10 -13.73
CA LEU A 193 8.41 14.33 -12.49
C LEU A 193 8.77 12.85 -12.73
N ARG A 194 8.12 12.19 -13.71
CA ARG A 194 8.40 10.79 -14.05
C ARG A 194 9.84 10.57 -14.51
N ALA A 195 10.38 11.50 -15.31
CA ALA A 195 11.78 11.42 -15.74
C ALA A 195 12.73 11.51 -14.55
N ARG A 196 12.49 12.42 -13.59
CA ARG A 196 13.34 12.56 -12.41
C ARG A 196 13.24 11.34 -11.47
N LEU A 197 12.04 10.80 -11.28
CA LEU A 197 11.85 9.56 -10.51
C LEU A 197 12.61 8.39 -11.14
N ARG A 198 12.48 8.21 -12.47
CA ARG A 198 13.20 7.15 -13.18
C ARG A 198 14.70 7.29 -13.00
N ALA A 199 15.24 8.50 -13.20
CA ALA A 199 16.67 8.75 -13.03
C ALA A 199 17.14 8.45 -11.59
N GLY A 200 16.37 8.86 -10.58
CA GLY A 200 16.69 8.55 -9.18
C GLY A 200 16.60 7.05 -8.85
N LEU A 201 15.68 6.32 -9.46
CA LEU A 201 15.60 4.86 -9.33
C LEU A 201 16.79 4.17 -10.01
N GLU A 202 17.15 4.60 -11.22
CA GLU A 202 18.32 4.09 -11.94
C GLU A 202 19.61 4.33 -11.13
N GLU A 203 19.77 5.52 -10.55
CA GLU A 203 20.88 5.87 -9.65
C GLU A 203 20.92 4.95 -8.42
N ALA A 204 19.78 4.79 -7.73
CA ALA A 204 19.65 3.93 -6.56
C ALA A 204 19.96 2.44 -6.84
N LEU A 205 19.74 1.97 -8.07
CA LEU A 205 20.02 0.59 -8.49
C LEU A 205 21.47 0.41 -9.00
N SER A 206 22.07 1.47 -9.55
CA SER A 206 23.40 1.42 -10.15
C SER A 206 24.52 1.47 -9.12
N GLU A 207 24.28 2.11 -7.99
CA GLU A 207 25.29 2.19 -6.94
C GLU A 207 25.53 0.82 -6.29
N PRO A 208 26.81 0.42 -6.12
CA PRO A 208 27.14 -0.83 -5.44
C PRO A 208 26.63 -0.81 -4.00
N PRO A 209 26.27 -1.98 -3.43
CA PRO A 209 25.95 -2.07 -2.01
C PRO A 209 27.17 -1.66 -1.18
N PRO A 210 26.96 -1.10 0.04
CA PRO A 210 28.06 -0.88 0.97
C PRO A 210 28.80 -2.21 1.22
N PRO A 211 30.13 -2.19 1.37
CA PRO A 211 30.91 -3.39 1.63
C PRO A 211 30.40 -4.08 2.90
N ALA A 212 30.24 -5.40 2.85
CA ALA A 212 29.84 -6.18 4.01
C ALA A 212 30.83 -5.93 5.15
N THR A 213 30.37 -5.34 6.26
CA THR A 213 31.20 -5.14 7.44
C THR A 213 31.45 -6.50 8.05
N ARG A 214 32.67 -7.04 7.89
CA ARG A 214 33.06 -8.28 8.58
C ARG A 214 33.11 -7.98 10.07
N VAL A 215 32.12 -8.47 10.81
CA VAL A 215 32.19 -8.51 12.28
C VAL A 215 33.19 -9.62 12.62
N THR A 216 34.41 -9.23 13.00
CA THR A 216 35.36 -10.16 13.63
C THR A 216 34.90 -10.39 15.07
N PHE A 217 34.47 -11.61 15.36
CA PHE A 217 34.20 -12.09 16.72
C PHE A 217 35.50 -12.51 17.41
#